data_AF-A0A060UNZ8-F1
#
_entry.id   AF-A0A060UNZ8-F1
#
_cell.length_a   1.000
_cell.length_b   1.000
_cell.length_c   1.000
_cell.angle_alpha   90.00
_cell.angle_beta   90.00
_cell.angle_gamma   90.00
#
_symmetry.space_group_name_H-M   'P 1'
#
loop_
_entity.id
_entity.type
_entity.pdbx_description
1 polymer ?
#
loop_
_entity_poly.entity_id
_entity_poly.type
_entity_poly.pdbx_seq_one_letter_code
_entity_poly.pdbx_strand_id
1 'polypeptide(L)'
;MHQSTLSFKNTLSGPSVQDIDTFRQRNFYQWVFTGPLGYCQSHSGWSFFGFLQRGTDILCIAATDGGDFYTSRIPRLSLEQALSRRMQATNQHTSEPLLMSLLDLAAVDPTFLFTLPYRRIPSGLTLWEEDYTVILLAQLASPTRKDDSELDLSVALFGWMDSEILIFLRESIRCPTLGEYSYLQAATDSEMRAQRMRTLVRNAGGFRRTYHPKFAYLCGRGL
;
A
#
# COMPACT_ATOMS: atom_id res chain seq x y z
N MET A 1 -15.43 32.85 -5.71
CA MET A 1 -14.16 32.11 -5.57
C MET A 1 -13.76 32.14 -4.11
N HIS A 2 -13.93 31.03 -3.38
CA HIS A 2 -13.50 30.90 -1.99
C HIS A 2 -12.50 29.75 -1.92
N GLN A 3 -11.24 30.09 -1.66
CA GLN A 3 -10.21 29.14 -1.26
C GLN A 3 -10.34 28.95 0.25
N SER A 4 -10.82 27.78 0.66
CA SER A 4 -10.78 27.35 2.05
C SER A 4 -9.39 26.81 2.37
N THR A 5 -8.58 27.62 3.03
CA THR A 5 -7.28 27.23 3.58
C THR A 5 -7.51 26.29 4.76
N LEU A 6 -7.38 24.97 4.54
CA LEU A 6 -7.34 23.99 5.62
C LEU A 6 -6.03 24.17 6.40
N SER A 7 -6.10 24.91 7.49
CA SER A 7 -5.04 25.05 8.48
C SER A 7 -5.02 23.81 9.37
N PHE A 8 -4.18 22.83 9.04
CA PHE A 8 -3.82 21.75 9.95
C PHE A 8 -2.79 22.29 10.96
N LYS A 9 -3.26 22.67 12.15
CA LYS A 9 -2.37 22.87 13.31
C LYS A 9 -1.84 21.49 13.75
N ASN A 10 -0.70 21.09 13.20
CA ASN A 10 0.08 19.95 13.68
C ASN A 10 0.69 20.30 15.04
N THR A 11 -0.05 20.03 16.11
CA THR A 11 0.51 19.85 17.45
C THR A 11 0.59 18.34 17.71
N LEU A 12 1.42 17.65 16.92
CA LEU A 12 1.71 16.23 17.10
C LEU A 12 2.81 16.08 18.15
N SER A 13 2.46 16.28 19.42
CA SER A 13 3.20 15.61 20.48
C SER A 13 2.89 14.12 20.35
N GLY A 14 3.84 13.36 19.80
CA GLY A 14 3.73 11.90 19.70
C GLY A 14 3.55 11.26 21.08
N PRO A 15 3.01 10.03 21.16
CA PRO A 15 2.90 9.32 22.43
C PRO A 15 4.26 9.28 23.14
N SER A 16 4.26 9.60 24.44
CA SER A 16 5.41 9.31 25.30
C SER A 16 5.61 7.78 25.36
N VAL A 17 6.84 7.35 25.64
CA VAL A 17 7.29 5.94 25.71
C VAL A 17 6.38 5.04 26.57
N GLN A 18 5.56 5.62 27.44
CA GLN A 18 4.86 4.90 28.50
C GLN A 18 3.59 4.14 28.12
N ASP A 19 3.09 4.19 26.87
CA ASP A 19 2.15 3.14 26.45
C ASP A 19 1.99 2.99 24.93
N ILE A 20 3.06 2.52 24.26
CA ILE A 20 3.02 2.29 22.80
C ILE A 20 2.02 1.19 22.42
N ASP A 21 1.76 0.24 23.31
CA ASP A 21 0.78 -0.83 23.11
C ASP A 21 -0.64 -0.26 23.14
N THR A 22 -0.97 0.57 24.14
CA THR A 22 -2.24 1.30 24.14
C THR A 22 -2.37 2.22 22.94
N PHE A 23 -1.30 2.89 22.51
CA PHE A 23 -1.31 3.68 21.29
C PHE A 23 -1.68 2.81 20.08
N ARG A 24 -1.02 1.66 19.89
CA ARG A 24 -1.27 0.78 18.75
C ARG A 24 -2.69 0.23 18.75
N GLN A 25 -3.17 -0.23 19.91
CA GLN A 25 -4.55 -0.71 20.08
C GLN A 25 -5.61 0.35 19.76
N ARG A 26 -5.31 1.63 20.00
CA ARG A 26 -6.23 2.74 19.73
C ARG A 26 -6.20 3.25 18.30
N ASN A 27 -5.13 3.00 17.56
CA ASN A 27 -4.90 3.60 16.24
C ASN A 27 -4.95 2.59 15.09
N PHE A 28 -4.82 1.30 15.39
CA PHE A 28 -4.75 0.25 14.38
C PHE A 28 -5.76 -0.86 14.62
N TYR A 29 -6.47 -1.25 13.54
CA TYR A 29 -7.20 -2.53 13.49
C TYR A 29 -6.24 -3.71 13.53
N GLN A 30 -5.09 -3.56 12.87
CA GLN A 30 -4.06 -4.57 12.78
C GLN A 30 -2.69 -3.90 12.72
N TRP A 31 -1.72 -4.44 13.45
CA TRP A 31 -0.34 -3.98 13.47
C TRP A 31 0.56 -5.21 13.61
N VAL A 32 1.42 -5.45 12.62
CA VAL A 32 2.24 -6.66 12.54
C VAL A 32 3.65 -6.29 12.13
N PHE A 33 4.63 -6.85 12.84
CA PHE A 33 6.05 -6.74 12.50
C PHE A 33 6.76 -8.07 12.78
N THR A 34 7.50 -8.56 11.80
CA THR A 34 8.23 -9.85 11.88
C THR A 34 9.74 -9.69 11.70
N GLY A 35 10.23 -8.46 11.47
CA GLY A 35 11.61 -8.19 11.08
C GLY A 35 11.71 -7.76 9.62
N PRO A 36 11.66 -8.70 8.66
CA PRO A 36 11.76 -8.38 7.24
C PRO A 36 10.46 -7.79 6.66
N LEU A 37 9.35 -7.91 7.37
CA LEU A 37 8.04 -7.43 6.96
C LEU A 37 7.39 -6.69 8.12
N GLY A 38 6.70 -5.60 7.81
CA GLY A 38 5.77 -4.96 8.73
C GLY A 38 4.59 -4.35 8.00
N TYR A 39 3.41 -4.38 8.59
CA TYR A 39 2.24 -3.71 8.06
C TYR A 39 1.24 -3.32 9.15
N CYS A 40 0.41 -2.35 8.84
CA CYS A 40 -0.68 -1.92 9.68
C CYS A 40 -1.91 -1.52 8.85
N GLN A 41 -3.08 -1.73 9.45
CA GLN A 41 -4.35 -1.18 9.00
C GLN A 41 -4.80 -0.18 10.07
N SER A 42 -4.90 1.11 9.74
CA SER A 42 -5.18 2.17 10.71
C SER A 42 -6.61 2.69 10.63
N HIS A 43 -7.07 3.31 11.73
CA HIS A 43 -8.33 4.06 11.76
C HIS A 43 -8.24 5.42 11.06
N SER A 44 -7.03 5.95 10.92
CA SER A 44 -6.77 7.29 10.39
C SER A 44 -5.42 7.34 9.68
N GLY A 45 -5.28 8.27 8.73
CA GLY A 45 -4.07 8.38 7.90
C GLY A 45 -4.11 7.42 6.71
N TRP A 46 -3.18 6.46 6.68
CA TRP A 46 -3.14 5.44 5.63
C TRP A 46 -3.93 4.19 6.04
N SER A 47 -5.07 3.97 5.42
CA SER A 47 -5.95 2.82 5.66
C SER A 47 -5.21 1.48 5.63
N PHE A 48 -4.21 1.38 4.74
CA PHE A 48 -3.19 0.35 4.77
C PHE A 48 -1.81 0.97 4.59
N PHE A 49 -0.84 0.55 5.40
CA PHE A 49 0.57 0.83 5.18
C PHE A 49 1.38 -0.44 5.46
N GLY A 50 2.40 -0.71 4.66
CA GLY A 50 3.31 -1.80 4.92
C GLY A 50 4.66 -1.61 4.25
N PHE A 51 5.64 -2.39 4.70
CA PHE A 51 6.96 -2.44 4.11
C PHE A 51 7.50 -3.86 4.06
N LEU A 52 8.41 -4.08 3.13
CA LEU A 52 9.15 -5.31 2.95
C LEU A 52 10.64 -5.01 2.77
N GLN A 53 11.48 -5.63 3.59
CA GLN A 53 12.93 -5.59 3.46
C GLN A 53 13.41 -6.64 2.45
N ARG A 54 14.18 -6.17 1.45
CA ARG A 54 14.82 -7.02 0.42
C ARG A 54 16.29 -6.65 0.32
N GLY A 55 17.14 -7.45 0.95
CA GLY A 55 18.58 -7.16 1.01
C GLY A 55 18.84 -5.79 1.66
N THR A 56 19.38 -4.86 0.88
CA THR A 56 19.67 -3.48 1.30
C THR A 56 18.53 -2.50 1.05
N ASP A 57 17.43 -2.91 0.40
CA ASP A 57 16.29 -2.06 0.08
C ASP A 57 15.09 -2.35 0.98
N ILE A 58 14.24 -1.34 1.14
CA ILE A 58 12.91 -1.42 1.72
C ILE A 58 11.90 -1.01 0.65
N LEU A 59 10.92 -1.86 0.38
CA LEU A 59 9.75 -1.53 -0.42
C LEU A 59 8.62 -1.13 0.52
N CYS A 60 8.22 0.14 0.52
CA CYS A 60 7.04 0.63 1.22
C CYS A 60 5.83 0.65 0.28
N ILE A 61 4.65 0.41 0.83
CA ILE A 61 3.37 0.41 0.14
C ILE A 61 2.34 1.08 1.05
N ALA A 62 1.50 1.93 0.48
CA ALA A 62 0.40 2.53 1.21
C ALA A 62 -0.84 2.65 0.34
N ALA A 63 -2.01 2.55 0.96
CA ALA A 63 -3.30 2.73 0.30
C ALA A 63 -4.19 3.68 1.11
N THR A 64 -4.95 4.50 0.39
CA THR A 64 -5.97 5.39 0.97
C THR A 64 -7.36 4.77 0.85
N ASP A 65 -8.30 5.26 1.66
CA ASP A 65 -9.73 4.90 1.55
C ASP A 65 -10.30 5.22 0.16
N GLY A 66 -9.75 6.23 -0.52
CA GLY A 66 -10.14 6.62 -1.88
C GLY A 66 -9.66 5.67 -2.98
N GLY A 67 -8.93 4.61 -2.63
CA GLY A 67 -8.42 3.64 -3.59
C GLY A 67 -7.19 4.09 -4.38
N ASP A 68 -6.43 5.04 -3.83
CA ASP A 68 -5.11 5.38 -4.35
C ASP A 68 -4.06 4.53 -3.66
N PHE A 69 -3.16 3.97 -4.47
CA PHE A 69 -2.09 3.10 -4.02
C PHE A 69 -0.74 3.73 -4.34
N TYR A 70 0.17 3.71 -3.38
CA TYR A 70 1.48 4.31 -3.47
C TYR A 70 2.56 3.30 -3.11
N THR A 71 3.73 3.48 -3.69
CA THR A 71 4.91 2.69 -3.39
C THR A 71 6.15 3.56 -3.33
N SER A 72 7.11 3.16 -2.50
CA SER A 72 8.45 3.73 -2.48
C SER A 72 9.47 2.62 -2.31
N ARG A 73 10.57 2.67 -3.05
CA ARG A 73 11.70 1.75 -2.89
C ARG A 73 12.91 2.55 -2.47
N ILE A 74 13.46 2.22 -1.31
CA ILE A 74 14.43 3.08 -0.62
C ILE A 74 15.53 2.21 -0.03
N PRO A 75 16.82 2.59 -0.15
CA PRO A 75 17.87 1.94 0.61
C PRO A 75 17.58 2.00 2.11
N ARG A 76 17.73 0.87 2.80
CA ARG A 76 17.47 0.71 4.23
C ARG A 76 18.18 1.78 5.06
N LEU A 77 19.46 2.01 4.80
CA LEU A 77 20.26 3.01 5.53
C LEU A 77 19.68 4.43 5.38
N SER A 78 19.23 4.79 4.17
CA SER A 78 18.63 6.10 3.92
C SER A 78 17.29 6.25 4.65
N LEU A 79 16.48 5.19 4.69
CA LEU A 79 15.21 5.18 5.43
C LEU A 79 15.44 5.27 6.94
N GLU A 80 16.36 4.48 7.49
CA GLU A 80 16.73 4.52 8.91
C GLU A 80 17.24 5.91 9.31
N GLN A 81 18.04 6.57 8.47
CA GLN A 81 18.47 7.94 8.72
C GLN A 81 17.32 8.95 8.68
N ALA A 82 16.37 8.80 7.75
CA ALA A 82 15.19 9.67 7.67
C ALA A 82 14.27 9.49 8.87
N LEU A 83 14.02 8.25 9.28
CA LEU A 83 13.26 7.89 10.47
C LEU A 83 13.90 8.45 11.74
N SER A 84 15.21 8.26 11.91
CA SER A 84 15.94 8.78 13.08
C SER A 84 15.79 10.31 13.21
N ARG A 85 15.91 11.04 12.10
CA ARG A 85 15.72 12.49 12.07
C ARG A 85 14.27 12.87 12.42
N ARG A 86 13.29 12.13 11.91
CA ARG A 86 11.87 12.39 12.17
C ARG A 86 11.53 12.16 13.64
N MET A 87 11.99 11.05 14.22
CA MET A 87 11.78 10.70 15.62
C MET A 87 12.42 11.70 16.59
N GLN A 88 13.62 12.20 16.29
CA GLN A 88 14.23 13.30 17.04
C GLN A 88 13.39 14.58 16.98
N ALA A 89 12.85 14.92 15.81
CA ALA A 89 12.00 16.10 15.65
C ALA A 89 10.64 15.97 16.35
N THR A 90 10.12 14.75 16.52
CA THR A 90 8.86 14.47 17.23
C THR A 90 9.04 14.15 18.72
N ASN A 91 10.28 14.21 19.25
CA ASN A 91 10.66 13.76 20.60
C ASN A 91 10.21 12.32 20.92
N GLN A 92 10.07 11.48 19.89
CA GLN A 92 9.74 10.07 20.04
C GLN A 92 11.05 9.29 20.19
N HIS A 93 11.28 8.71 21.37
CA HIS A 93 12.40 7.80 21.60
C HIS A 93 11.84 6.41 21.87
N THR A 94 12.05 5.47 20.96
CA THR A 94 11.64 4.08 21.16
C THR A 94 12.87 3.22 21.45
N SER A 95 12.77 2.30 22.40
CA SER A 95 13.72 1.18 22.52
C SER A 95 13.52 0.11 21.43
N GLU A 96 12.42 0.22 20.69
CA GLU A 96 12.02 -0.73 19.66
C GLU A 96 12.85 -0.58 18.37
N PRO A 97 12.90 -1.66 17.55
CA PRO A 97 13.44 -1.60 16.20
C PRO A 97 12.91 -0.39 15.41
N LEU A 98 13.83 0.36 14.81
CA LEU A 98 13.53 1.61 14.08
C LEU A 98 12.49 1.43 12.95
N LEU A 99 12.44 0.26 12.32
CA LEU A 99 11.44 -0.05 11.29
C LEU A 99 10.03 -0.24 11.86
N MET A 100 9.87 -0.56 13.15
CA MET A 100 8.54 -0.58 13.78
C MET A 100 7.96 0.84 13.85
N SER A 101 8.81 1.83 14.13
CA SER A 101 8.42 3.24 14.16
C SER A 101 7.89 3.73 12.81
N LEU A 102 8.29 3.09 11.70
CA LEU A 102 7.72 3.39 10.38
C LEU A 102 6.22 3.07 10.30
N LEU A 103 5.77 1.99 10.96
CA LEU A 103 4.34 1.64 11.03
C LEU A 103 3.59 2.62 11.94
N ASP A 104 4.18 2.98 13.07
CA ASP A 104 3.57 3.92 14.01
C ASP A 104 3.38 5.31 13.38
N LEU A 105 4.31 5.73 12.52
CA LEU A 105 4.18 6.96 11.73
C LEU A 105 2.98 6.95 10.78
N ALA A 106 2.47 5.80 10.35
CA ALA A 106 1.30 5.77 9.46
C ALA A 106 0.06 6.41 10.10
N ALA A 107 -0.07 6.35 11.42
CA ALA A 107 -1.14 6.98 12.19
C ALA A 107 -0.76 8.37 12.74
N VAL A 108 0.48 8.56 13.22
CA VAL A 108 0.91 9.84 13.82
C VAL A 108 1.15 10.90 12.76
N ASP A 109 1.76 10.52 11.64
CA ASP A 109 2.20 11.43 10.59
C ASP A 109 2.10 10.74 9.22
N PRO A 110 0.88 10.60 8.67
CA PRO A 110 0.67 9.96 7.38
C PRO A 110 1.42 10.68 6.24
N THR A 111 1.83 11.94 6.43
CA THR A 111 2.59 12.67 5.40
C THR A 111 4.03 12.19 5.24
N PHE A 112 4.55 11.39 6.18
CA PHE A 112 5.93 10.91 6.14
C PHE A 112 6.27 10.17 4.84
N LEU A 113 5.37 9.33 4.32
CA LEU A 113 5.60 8.65 3.05
C LEU A 113 5.79 9.61 1.88
N PHE A 114 5.12 10.77 1.92
CA PHE A 114 5.28 11.81 0.90
C PHE A 114 6.61 12.57 0.99
N THR A 115 7.35 12.41 2.09
CA THR A 115 8.72 12.92 2.22
C THR A 115 9.77 11.99 1.63
N LEU A 116 9.38 10.74 1.32
CA LEU A 116 10.22 9.71 0.71
C LEU A 116 10.07 9.76 -0.83
N PRO A 117 10.93 9.11 -1.62
CA PRO A 117 10.76 9.03 -3.08
C PRO A 117 9.60 8.09 -3.43
N TYR A 118 8.37 8.55 -3.23
CA TYR A 118 7.14 7.80 -3.49
C TYR A 118 6.67 7.99 -4.94
N ARG A 119 5.87 7.02 -5.42
CA ARG A 119 5.15 7.08 -6.69
C ARG A 119 3.81 6.37 -6.55
N ARG A 120 2.84 6.78 -7.37
CA ARG A 120 1.58 6.04 -7.50
C ARG A 120 1.86 4.67 -8.13
N ILE A 121 1.24 3.62 -7.62
CA ILE A 121 1.29 2.29 -8.23
C ILE A 121 0.52 2.36 -9.56
N PRO A 122 1.10 1.86 -10.68
CA PRO A 122 0.42 1.88 -11.97
C PRO A 122 -0.92 1.15 -11.93
N SER A 123 -1.97 1.79 -12.43
CA SER A 123 -3.32 1.22 -12.48
C SER A 123 -3.41 -0.03 -13.36
N GLY A 124 -2.49 -0.20 -14.32
CA GLY A 124 -2.44 -1.37 -15.19
C GLY A 124 -1.83 -2.62 -14.58
N LEU A 125 -1.33 -2.59 -13.32
CA LEU A 125 -0.83 -3.79 -12.67
C LEU A 125 -1.97 -4.76 -12.38
N THR A 126 -1.78 -6.03 -12.71
CA THR A 126 -2.76 -7.08 -12.44
C THR A 126 -2.78 -7.44 -10.95
N LEU A 127 -3.95 -7.72 -10.41
CA LEU A 127 -4.11 -8.15 -9.02
C LEU A 127 -3.65 -9.62 -8.87
N TRP A 128 -4.08 -10.48 -9.79
CA TRP A 128 -3.73 -11.90 -9.85
C TRP A 128 -3.57 -12.42 -11.28
N GLU A 129 -2.93 -13.58 -11.42
CA GLU A 129 -2.86 -14.37 -12.65
C GLU A 129 -4.15 -15.17 -12.89
N GLU A 130 -4.26 -15.81 -14.05
CA GLU A 130 -5.48 -16.56 -14.43
C GLU A 130 -5.83 -17.72 -13.49
N ASP A 131 -4.84 -18.23 -12.75
CA ASP A 131 -4.99 -19.28 -11.74
C ASP A 131 -5.29 -18.73 -10.33
N TYR A 132 -5.57 -17.42 -10.23
CA TYR A 132 -5.78 -16.68 -8.98
C TYR A 132 -4.55 -16.52 -8.09
N THR A 133 -3.35 -16.76 -8.61
CA THR A 133 -2.11 -16.40 -7.91
C THR A 133 -2.04 -14.89 -7.74
N VAL A 134 -2.01 -14.39 -6.50
CA VAL A 134 -1.84 -12.96 -6.21
C VAL A 134 -0.41 -12.52 -6.59
N ILE A 135 -0.31 -11.50 -7.44
CA ILE A 135 0.97 -11.05 -7.99
C ILE A 135 1.23 -9.54 -7.87
N LEU A 136 0.30 -8.77 -7.27
CA LEU A 136 0.43 -7.31 -7.22
C LEU A 136 1.77 -6.86 -6.62
N LEU A 137 2.16 -7.40 -5.46
CA LEU A 137 3.41 -7.00 -4.81
C LEU A 137 4.63 -7.63 -5.45
N ALA A 138 4.52 -8.85 -5.97
CA ALA A 138 5.60 -9.50 -6.72
C ALA A 138 6.00 -8.67 -7.96
N GLN A 139 5.02 -8.07 -8.65
CA GLN A 139 5.26 -7.15 -9.77
C GLN A 139 5.99 -5.87 -9.36
N LEU A 140 5.84 -5.44 -8.10
CA LEU A 140 6.49 -4.25 -7.55
C LEU A 140 7.87 -4.53 -6.96
N ALA A 141 8.06 -5.71 -6.35
CA ALA A 141 9.26 -6.07 -5.61
C ALA A 141 10.38 -6.60 -6.51
N SER A 142 10.09 -7.57 -7.39
CA SER A 142 10.91 -8.04 -8.51
C SER A 142 10.27 -9.31 -9.08
N PRO A 143 10.14 -9.47 -10.41
CA PRO A 143 9.44 -10.61 -11.04
C PRO A 143 10.15 -11.98 -10.93
N THR A 144 11.30 -12.06 -10.25
CA THR A 144 12.21 -13.22 -10.37
C THR A 144 12.22 -14.15 -9.16
N ARG A 145 11.65 -13.77 -8.00
CA ARG A 145 11.65 -14.61 -6.79
C ARG A 145 10.38 -14.37 -5.97
N LYS A 146 9.44 -15.33 -6.03
CA LYS A 146 8.37 -15.44 -5.03
C LYS A 146 9.03 -15.78 -3.70
N ASP A 147 8.98 -14.84 -2.76
CA ASP A 147 9.39 -15.04 -1.38
C ASP A 147 8.14 -14.98 -0.49
N ASP A 148 8.10 -15.77 0.58
CA ASP A 148 6.90 -15.93 1.42
C ASP A 148 6.46 -14.58 1.99
N SER A 149 7.40 -13.69 2.32
CA SER A 149 7.09 -12.36 2.84
C SER A 149 6.39 -11.42 1.83
N GLU A 150 6.59 -11.63 0.52
CA GLU A 150 5.85 -10.88 -0.50
C GLU A 150 4.40 -11.34 -0.59
N LEU A 151 4.19 -12.66 -0.46
CA LEU A 151 2.87 -13.26 -0.41
C LEU A 151 2.12 -12.80 0.84
N ASP A 152 2.77 -12.83 2.01
CA ASP A 152 2.19 -12.39 3.28
C ASP A 152 1.73 -10.92 3.22
N LEU A 153 2.57 -10.02 2.69
CA LEU A 153 2.19 -8.62 2.53
C LEU A 153 1.07 -8.44 1.51
N SER A 154 1.04 -9.27 0.46
CA SER A 154 -0.02 -9.25 -0.56
C SER A 154 -1.34 -9.69 0.04
N VAL A 155 -1.34 -10.77 0.82
CA VAL A 155 -2.51 -11.28 1.54
C VAL A 155 -3.00 -10.23 2.53
N ALA A 156 -2.10 -9.58 3.27
CA ALA A 156 -2.46 -8.50 4.20
C ALA A 156 -3.13 -7.31 3.47
N LEU A 157 -2.59 -6.90 2.32
CA LEU A 157 -3.18 -5.85 1.48
C LEU A 157 -4.57 -6.25 0.98
N PHE A 158 -4.73 -7.49 0.51
CA PHE A 158 -6.00 -8.01 0.03
C PHE A 158 -7.04 -8.18 1.13
N GLY A 159 -6.60 -8.47 2.36
CA GLY A 159 -7.47 -8.50 3.54
C GLY A 159 -8.05 -7.13 3.90
N TRP A 160 -7.38 -6.03 3.52
CA TRP A 160 -7.91 -4.68 3.65
C TRP A 160 -8.85 -4.29 2.51
N MET A 161 -8.60 -4.77 1.29
CA MET A 161 -9.39 -4.44 0.10
C MET A 161 -10.85 -4.91 0.24
N ASP A 162 -11.77 -4.19 -0.40
CA ASP A 162 -13.21 -4.50 -0.36
C ASP A 162 -13.47 -5.88 -1.00
N SER A 163 -13.90 -6.83 -0.16
CA SER A 163 -14.08 -8.22 -0.54
C SER A 163 -15.20 -8.41 -1.57
N GLU A 164 -16.24 -7.57 -1.56
CA GLU A 164 -17.32 -7.60 -2.56
C GLU A 164 -16.75 -7.27 -3.95
N ILE A 165 -15.91 -6.22 -4.02
CA ILE A 165 -15.23 -5.84 -5.25
C ILE A 165 -14.29 -6.94 -5.71
N LEU A 166 -13.49 -7.51 -4.80
CA LEU A 166 -12.56 -8.59 -5.14
C LEU A 166 -13.29 -9.84 -5.67
N ILE A 167 -14.40 -10.24 -5.04
CA ILE A 167 -15.23 -11.37 -5.50
C ILE A 167 -15.79 -11.10 -6.90
N PHE A 168 -16.38 -9.92 -7.11
CA PHE A 168 -16.90 -9.54 -8.44
C PHE A 168 -15.80 -9.59 -9.51
N LEU A 169 -14.64 -8.98 -9.25
CA LEU A 169 -13.51 -8.97 -10.18
C LEU A 169 -13.07 -10.40 -10.49
N ARG A 170 -13.02 -11.28 -9.48
CA ARG A 170 -12.61 -12.68 -9.63
C ARG A 170 -13.54 -13.48 -10.53
N GLU A 171 -14.84 -13.26 -10.40
CA GLU A 171 -15.88 -13.99 -11.12
C GLU A 171 -16.13 -13.43 -12.53
N SER A 172 -15.94 -12.12 -12.70
CA SER A 172 -16.35 -11.41 -13.91
C SER A 172 -15.20 -10.99 -14.82
N ILE A 173 -13.98 -10.86 -14.29
CA ILE A 173 -12.82 -10.31 -15.00
C ILE A 173 -11.63 -11.28 -14.87
N ARG A 174 -11.16 -11.81 -16.00
CA ARG A 174 -10.14 -12.88 -16.00
C ARG A 174 -8.78 -12.45 -15.42
N CYS A 175 -8.35 -11.22 -15.68
CA CYS A 175 -7.08 -10.67 -15.21
C CYS A 175 -7.31 -9.22 -14.75
N PRO A 176 -7.96 -9.03 -13.59
CA PRO A 176 -8.33 -7.70 -13.14
C PRO A 176 -7.10 -6.91 -12.74
N THR A 177 -7.17 -5.62 -12.99
CA THR A 177 -6.13 -4.65 -12.72
C THR A 177 -6.46 -3.83 -11.49
N LEU A 178 -5.43 -3.22 -10.89
CA LEU A 178 -5.59 -2.30 -9.78
C LEU A 178 -6.49 -1.12 -10.14
N GLY A 179 -6.44 -0.67 -11.40
CA GLY A 179 -7.29 0.39 -11.92
C GLY A 179 -8.77 0.03 -11.94
N GLU A 180 -9.12 -1.21 -12.29
CA GLU A 180 -10.50 -1.68 -12.26
C GLU A 180 -11.02 -1.78 -10.82
N TYR A 181 -10.17 -2.23 -9.90
CA TYR A 181 -10.48 -2.19 -8.47
C TYR A 181 -10.70 -0.76 -7.96
N SER A 182 -9.75 0.16 -8.18
CA SER A 182 -9.87 1.57 -7.77
C SER A 182 -11.10 2.23 -8.40
N TYR A 183 -11.42 1.91 -9.65
CA TYR A 183 -12.62 2.40 -10.32
C TYR A 183 -13.90 1.94 -9.63
N LEU A 184 -13.97 0.70 -9.13
CA LEU A 184 -15.12 0.23 -8.37
C LEU A 184 -15.16 0.81 -6.95
N GLN A 185 -14.00 0.91 -6.29
CA GLN A 185 -13.88 1.42 -4.92
C GLN A 185 -14.28 2.89 -4.81
N ALA A 186 -13.96 3.70 -5.84
CA ALA A 186 -14.31 5.11 -5.88
C ALA A 186 -15.81 5.38 -6.15
N ALA A 187 -16.68 4.37 -6.07
CA ALA A 187 -18.12 4.55 -6.11
C ALA A 187 -18.62 5.02 -4.75
N THR A 188 -19.39 6.10 -4.73
CA THR A 188 -19.89 6.74 -3.49
C THR A 188 -21.05 5.99 -2.84
N ASP A 189 -21.73 5.14 -3.60
CA ASP A 189 -22.91 4.40 -3.19
C ASP A 189 -23.04 3.08 -3.99
N SER A 190 -23.96 2.22 -3.54
CA SER A 190 -24.18 0.89 -4.12
C SER A 190 -24.77 0.93 -5.53
N GLU A 191 -25.58 1.93 -5.86
CA GLU A 191 -26.18 2.07 -7.20
C GLU A 191 -25.10 2.42 -8.24
N MET A 192 -24.25 3.38 -7.91
CA MET A 192 -23.08 3.76 -8.71
C MET A 192 -22.14 2.57 -8.85
N ARG A 193 -21.87 1.83 -7.77
CA ARG A 193 -21.04 0.62 -7.81
C ARG A 193 -21.62 -0.41 -8.79
N ALA A 194 -22.91 -0.71 -8.70
CA ALA A 194 -23.59 -1.62 -9.62
C ALA A 194 -23.59 -1.13 -11.08
N GLN A 195 -23.67 0.19 -11.31
CA GLN A 195 -23.52 0.76 -12.66
C GLN A 195 -22.08 0.60 -13.20
N ARG A 196 -21.07 0.83 -12.35
CA ARG A 196 -19.66 0.68 -12.71
C ARG A 196 -19.31 -0.79 -13.00
N MET A 197 -19.80 -1.73 -12.20
CA MET A 197 -19.67 -3.18 -12.45
C MET A 197 -20.25 -3.58 -13.81
N ARG A 198 -21.47 -3.14 -14.13
CA ARG A 198 -22.08 -3.40 -15.45
C ARG A 198 -21.26 -2.81 -16.60
N THR A 199 -20.70 -1.62 -16.42
CA THR A 199 -19.84 -0.96 -17.41
C THR A 199 -18.55 -1.75 -17.64
N LEU A 200 -17.91 -2.25 -16.58
CA LEU A 200 -16.71 -3.08 -16.70
C LEU A 200 -16.97 -4.36 -17.48
N VAL A 201 -18.04 -5.10 -17.18
CA VAL A 201 -18.38 -6.33 -17.91
C VAL A 201 -18.63 -6.07 -19.39
N ARG A 202 -19.35 -4.98 -19.72
CA ARG A 202 -19.60 -4.58 -21.11
C ARG A 202 -18.32 -4.21 -21.86
N ASN A 203 -17.38 -3.56 -21.18
CA ASN A 203 -16.14 -3.07 -21.76
C ASN A 203 -14.94 -4.02 -21.62
N ALA A 204 -15.08 -5.16 -20.94
CA ALA A 204 -14.05 -6.20 -20.84
C ALA A 204 -13.65 -6.76 -22.23
N GLY A 205 -14.50 -6.57 -23.25
CA GLY A 205 -14.15 -6.81 -24.66
C GLY A 205 -13.27 -5.74 -25.32
N GLY A 206 -13.27 -4.50 -24.80
CA GLY A 206 -12.56 -3.33 -25.35
C GLY A 206 -11.22 -3.01 -24.69
N PHE A 207 -10.98 -3.47 -23.47
CA PHE A 207 -9.64 -3.44 -22.83
C PHE A 207 -8.75 -4.62 -23.26
N ARG A 208 -9.11 -5.32 -24.35
CA ARG A 208 -8.28 -6.37 -24.95
C ARG A 208 -6.97 -5.79 -25.50
N ARG A 209 -5.94 -5.91 -24.66
CA ARG A 209 -4.58 -6.35 -25.01
C ARG A 209 -3.82 -5.50 -26.03
N THR A 210 -3.01 -4.57 -25.52
CA THR A 210 -1.57 -4.66 -25.81
C THR A 210 -0.91 -5.49 -24.70
N TYR A 211 -1.24 -6.77 -24.66
CA TYR A 211 -0.36 -7.76 -24.06
C TYR A 211 0.85 -7.81 -25.00
N HIS A 212 1.91 -7.06 -24.69
CA HIS A 212 3.16 -7.20 -25.41
C HIS A 212 3.93 -8.32 -24.70
N PRO A 213 4.16 -9.49 -25.34
CA PRO A 213 4.88 -10.61 -24.72
C PRO A 213 6.39 -10.34 -24.53
N LYS A 214 6.82 -9.07 -24.41
CA LYS A 214 8.23 -8.68 -24.30
C LYS A 214 8.69 -8.35 -22.88
N PHE A 215 7.80 -8.29 -21.87
CA PHE A 215 8.25 -8.08 -20.49
C PHE A 215 8.83 -9.33 -19.81
N ALA A 216 8.72 -10.51 -20.44
CA ALA A 216 9.49 -11.70 -20.06
C ALA A 216 10.98 -11.61 -20.46
N TYR A 217 11.41 -10.58 -21.22
CA TYR A 217 12.77 -10.49 -21.77
C TYR A 217 13.57 -9.23 -21.42
N LEU A 218 13.06 -8.33 -20.58
CA LEU A 218 13.76 -7.07 -20.24
C LEU A 218 14.14 -6.86 -18.77
N CYS A 219 13.89 -7.85 -17.89
CA CYS A 219 14.48 -7.87 -16.53
C CYS A 219 15.69 -8.81 -16.40
N GLY A 220 16.27 -9.23 -17.53
CA GLY A 220 17.37 -10.22 -17.60
C GLY A 220 18.70 -9.68 -18.12
N ARG A 221 18.92 -8.36 -18.21
CA ARG A 221 20.26 -7.79 -18.47
C ARG A 221 20.45 -6.51 -17.65
N GLY A 222 21.43 -6.56 -16.75
CA GLY A 222 21.79 -5.44 -15.89
C GLY A 222 22.30 -4.23 -16.65
N LEU A 223 22.16 -3.09 -16.00
CA LEU A 223 23.21 -2.15 -15.62
C LEU A 223 22.72 -1.37 -14.40
#